data_AF-A0A932A4D4-F1
#
_entry.id   AF-A0A932A4D4-F1
#
_cell.length_a   1.000
_cell.length_b   1.000
_cell.length_c   1.000
_cell.angle_alpha   90.00
_cell.angle_beta   90.00
_cell.angle_gamma   90.00
#
_symmetry.space_group_name_H-M   'P 1'
#
loop_
_entity.id
_entity.type
_entity.pdbx_description
1 polymer ?
#
loop_
_entity_poly.entity_id
_entity_poly.type
_entity_poly.pdbx_seq_one_letter_code
_entity_poly.pdbx_strand_id
1 'polypeptide(L)'
;MVKKISAFFVVLGMNFFLCGFIYAQANVELRLQNLENRVAQLEALQKAIVLPCSDLSAALRATVGSKCKTSKGAVYERVNRDNFTEAWKGPEGMIWNGDNSTAAYKHQDAIDFCNKKGGVLPSKEDLQKGEANGFREVLRMNYGFYWSSTLVENDANKAHNMQASDGLMTFPSPRHYPYRARCMAK
;
A
#
# COMPACT_ATOMS: atom_id res chain seq x y z
N MET A 1 79.51 -16.06 19.99
CA MET A 1 79.09 -15.50 18.68
C MET A 1 77.70 -16.03 18.32
N VAL A 2 76.66 -15.75 19.14
CA VAL A 2 75.25 -16.13 18.85
C VAL A 2 74.37 -15.15 19.62
N LYS A 3 73.90 -14.06 18.99
CA LYS A 3 72.86 -13.18 19.61
C LYS A 3 72.08 -12.28 18.64
N LYS A 4 72.28 -12.36 17.32
CA LYS A 4 71.64 -11.45 16.35
C LYS A 4 70.54 -12.05 15.47
N ILE A 5 70.20 -13.33 15.61
CA ILE A 5 69.19 -13.99 14.73
C ILE A 5 67.74 -13.80 15.23
N SER A 6 67.54 -13.43 16.49
CA SER A 6 66.20 -13.38 17.12
C SER A 6 65.30 -12.24 16.65
N ALA A 7 65.85 -11.10 16.21
CA ALA A 7 65.05 -9.93 15.83
C ALA A 7 64.44 -10.05 14.41
N PHE A 8 65.07 -10.80 13.51
CA PHE A 8 64.64 -10.89 12.11
C PHE A 8 63.41 -11.79 11.92
N PHE A 9 63.27 -12.84 12.73
CA PHE A 9 62.11 -13.73 12.70
C PHE A 9 60.82 -13.10 13.25
N VAL A 10 60.93 -12.16 14.19
CA VAL A 10 59.76 -11.45 14.75
C VAL A 10 59.14 -10.49 13.72
N VAL A 11 59.97 -9.80 12.93
CA VAL A 11 59.50 -8.85 11.91
C VAL A 11 58.86 -9.55 10.70
N LEU A 12 59.40 -10.70 10.29
CA LEU A 12 58.79 -11.53 9.24
C LEU A 12 57.46 -12.17 9.72
N GLY A 13 57.41 -12.66 10.97
CA GLY A 13 56.18 -13.20 11.56
C GLY A 13 55.06 -12.16 11.67
N MET A 14 55.38 -10.92 12.08
CA MET A 14 54.40 -9.82 12.16
C MET A 14 53.86 -9.40 10.77
N ASN A 15 54.69 -9.40 9.72
CA ASN A 15 54.23 -9.08 8.36
C ASN A 15 53.27 -10.15 7.80
N PHE A 16 53.51 -11.43 8.09
CA PHE A 16 52.60 -12.51 7.69
C PHE A 16 51.26 -12.45 8.45
N PHE A 17 51.29 -12.14 9.75
CA PHE A 17 50.06 -11.94 10.54
C PHE A 17 49.24 -10.74 10.05
N LEU A 18 49.87 -9.62 9.74
CA LEU A 18 49.19 -8.42 9.22
C LEU A 18 48.58 -8.67 7.83
N CYS A 19 49.32 -9.30 6.91
CA CYS A 19 48.77 -9.67 5.59
C CYS A 19 47.58 -10.64 5.71
N GLY A 20 47.68 -11.64 6.60
CA GLY A 20 46.58 -12.59 6.85
C GLY A 20 45.33 -11.91 7.40
N PHE A 21 45.50 -10.96 8.33
CA PHE A 21 44.39 -10.20 8.91
C PHE A 21 43.72 -9.28 7.87
N ILE A 22 44.50 -8.56 7.07
CA ILE A 22 43.98 -7.69 6.00
C ILE A 22 43.22 -8.51 4.95
N TYR A 23 43.75 -9.68 4.55
CA TYR A 23 43.09 -10.55 3.59
C TYR A 23 41.78 -11.13 4.13
N ALA A 24 41.76 -11.53 5.42
CA ALA A 24 40.55 -11.99 6.07
C ALA A 24 39.47 -10.88 6.14
N GLN A 25 39.87 -9.66 6.50
CA GLN A 25 38.96 -8.52 6.58
C GLN A 25 38.36 -8.16 5.22
N ALA A 26 39.18 -8.07 4.17
CA ALA A 26 38.71 -7.77 2.82
C ALA A 26 37.73 -8.84 2.27
N ASN A 27 37.96 -10.12 2.60
CA ASN A 27 37.05 -11.20 2.19
C ASN A 27 35.70 -11.11 2.93
N VAL A 28 35.71 -10.70 4.21
CA VAL A 28 34.47 -10.47 4.97
C VAL A 28 33.68 -9.29 4.37
N GLU A 29 34.35 -8.17 4.08
CA GLU A 29 33.71 -6.99 3.49
C GLU A 29 33.10 -7.31 2.11
N LEU A 30 33.82 -8.04 1.25
CA LEU A 30 33.30 -8.46 -0.06
C LEU A 30 32.07 -9.38 0.07
N ARG A 31 32.08 -10.30 1.03
CA ARG A 31 30.93 -11.18 1.30
C ARG A 31 29.73 -10.40 1.81
N LEU A 32 29.95 -9.43 2.70
CA LEU A 32 28.90 -8.55 3.21
C LEU A 32 28.26 -7.77 2.08
N GLN A 33 29.06 -7.13 1.23
CA GLN A 33 28.57 -6.38 0.07
C GLN A 33 27.79 -7.27 -0.92
N ASN A 34 28.25 -8.50 -1.15
CA ASN A 34 27.52 -9.47 -1.99
C ASN A 34 26.17 -9.85 -1.36
N LEU A 35 26.12 -10.08 -0.06
CA LEU A 35 24.87 -10.37 0.65
C LEU A 35 23.90 -9.19 0.58
N GLU A 36 24.36 -7.96 0.80
CA GLU A 36 23.55 -6.75 0.65
C GLU A 36 22.95 -6.63 -0.75
N ASN A 37 23.76 -6.86 -1.79
CA ASN A 37 23.30 -6.84 -3.18
C ASN A 37 22.24 -7.92 -3.46
N ARG A 38 22.43 -9.14 -2.92
CA ARG A 38 21.46 -10.23 -3.08
C ARG A 38 20.16 -9.96 -2.35
N VAL A 39 20.22 -9.38 -1.15
CA VAL A 39 19.03 -8.96 -0.39
C VAL A 39 18.27 -7.91 -1.20
N ALA A 40 18.95 -6.87 -1.70
CA ALA A 40 18.31 -5.85 -2.53
C ALA A 40 17.66 -6.43 -3.80
N GLN A 41 18.30 -7.39 -4.46
CA GLN A 41 17.73 -8.09 -5.62
C GLN A 41 16.49 -8.91 -5.25
N LEU A 42 16.54 -9.65 -4.14
CA LEU A 42 15.40 -10.45 -3.67
C LEU A 42 14.22 -9.56 -3.28
N GLU A 43 14.48 -8.42 -2.62
CA GLU A 43 13.44 -7.43 -2.31
C GLU A 43 12.82 -6.84 -3.58
N ALA A 44 13.62 -6.58 -4.62
CA ALA A 44 13.11 -6.11 -5.91
C ALA A 44 12.26 -7.18 -6.63
N LEU A 45 12.70 -8.44 -6.62
CA LEU A 45 11.95 -9.56 -7.18
C LEU A 45 10.64 -9.80 -6.42
N GLN A 46 10.66 -9.71 -5.10
CA GLN A 46 9.47 -9.84 -4.26
C GLN A 46 8.46 -8.72 -4.57
N LYS A 47 8.91 -7.47 -4.72
CA LYS A 47 8.06 -6.34 -5.13
C LYS A 47 7.48 -6.49 -6.54
N ALA A 48 8.11 -7.29 -7.40
CA ALA A 48 7.61 -7.58 -8.75
C ALA A 48 6.51 -8.65 -8.78
N ILE A 49 6.33 -9.43 -7.72
CA ILE A 49 5.27 -10.43 -7.63
C ILE A 49 3.93 -9.71 -7.44
N VAL A 50 3.04 -9.86 -8.41
CA VAL A 50 1.66 -9.36 -8.32
C VAL A 50 0.76 -10.49 -7.86
N LEU A 51 0.31 -10.42 -6.61
CA LEU A 51 -0.59 -11.42 -6.01
C LEU A 51 -2.05 -11.16 -6.42
N PRO A 52 -2.94 -12.16 -6.40
CA PRO A 52 -4.37 -11.91 -6.58
C PRO A 52 -4.93 -11.10 -5.40
N CYS A 53 -5.71 -10.05 -5.68
CA CYS A 53 -6.32 -9.23 -4.63
C CYS A 53 -7.40 -9.98 -3.85
N SER A 54 -8.00 -11.01 -4.44
CA SER A 54 -9.03 -11.86 -3.80
C SER A 54 -8.56 -12.57 -2.53
N ASP A 55 -7.24 -12.73 -2.33
CA ASP A 55 -6.70 -13.11 -1.03
C ASP A 55 -6.61 -11.88 -0.13
N LEU A 56 -7.74 -11.55 0.51
CA LEU A 56 -7.84 -10.45 1.47
C LEU A 56 -6.79 -10.56 2.60
N SER A 57 -6.36 -11.77 2.97
CA SER A 57 -5.31 -11.95 3.99
C SER A 57 -3.94 -11.52 3.47
N ALA A 58 -3.65 -11.74 2.18
CA ALA A 58 -2.47 -11.20 1.52
C ALA A 58 -2.56 -9.68 1.33
N ALA A 59 -3.73 -9.15 0.93
CA ALA A 59 -3.95 -7.72 0.79
C ALA A 59 -3.76 -6.95 2.12
N LEU A 60 -4.19 -7.53 3.25
CA LEU A 60 -4.01 -6.90 4.57
C LEU A 60 -2.57 -6.91 5.06
N ARG A 61 -1.79 -7.92 4.67
CA ARG A 61 -0.36 -8.00 4.98
C ARG A 61 0.50 -7.26 3.96
N ALA A 62 -0.11 -6.64 2.95
CA ALA A 62 0.61 -5.92 1.92
C ALA A 62 1.34 -4.71 2.53
N THR A 63 2.65 -4.67 2.32
CA THR A 63 3.48 -3.52 2.68
C THR A 63 3.41 -2.45 1.59
N VAL A 64 3.79 -1.21 1.91
CA VAL A 64 3.86 -0.13 0.90
C VAL A 64 4.74 -0.56 -0.28
N GLY A 65 4.26 -0.33 -1.50
CA GLY A 65 4.86 -0.78 -2.76
C GLY A 65 4.40 -2.18 -3.22
N SER A 66 3.70 -2.93 -2.37
CA SER A 66 3.10 -4.22 -2.77
C SER A 66 2.00 -4.01 -3.81
N LYS A 67 1.94 -4.89 -4.80
CA LYS A 67 0.95 -4.85 -5.88
C LYS A 67 0.07 -6.09 -5.84
N CYS A 68 -1.20 -5.91 -6.13
CA CYS A 68 -2.11 -7.02 -6.37
C CYS A 68 -2.92 -6.79 -7.65
N LYS A 69 -3.37 -7.88 -8.27
CA LYS A 69 -4.22 -7.87 -9.47
C LYS A 69 -5.62 -8.37 -9.12
N THR A 70 -6.64 -7.60 -9.47
CA THR A 70 -8.05 -7.98 -9.27
C THR A 70 -8.48 -9.03 -10.30
N SER A 71 -9.60 -9.71 -10.06
CA SER A 71 -10.22 -10.62 -11.04
C SER A 71 -10.58 -9.92 -12.36
N LYS A 72 -10.78 -8.60 -12.32
CA LYS A 72 -11.02 -7.75 -13.49
C LYS A 72 -9.74 -7.31 -14.21
N GLY A 73 -8.58 -7.74 -13.73
CA GLY A 73 -7.28 -7.50 -14.34
C GLY A 73 -6.62 -6.17 -13.97
N ALA A 74 -7.25 -5.34 -13.14
CA ALA A 74 -6.69 -4.09 -12.65
C ALA A 74 -5.59 -4.36 -11.62
N VAL A 75 -4.53 -3.54 -11.64
CA VAL A 75 -3.46 -3.61 -10.65
C VAL A 75 -3.63 -2.48 -9.65
N TYR A 76 -3.64 -2.82 -8.37
CA TYR A 76 -3.63 -1.88 -7.26
C TYR A 76 -2.29 -1.94 -6.54
N GLU A 77 -1.77 -0.78 -6.13
CA GLU A 77 -0.54 -0.65 -5.38
C GLU A 77 -0.82 -0.10 -3.98
N ARG A 78 -0.29 -0.76 -2.96
CA ARG A 78 -0.35 -0.26 -1.58
C ARG A 78 0.54 0.96 -1.46
N VAL A 79 -0.02 2.10 -1.07
CA VAL A 79 0.72 3.37 -0.95
C VAL A 79 0.64 3.89 0.48
N ASN A 80 1.60 4.76 0.85
CA ASN A 80 1.47 5.56 2.05
C ASN A 80 0.79 6.89 1.69
N ARG A 81 -0.23 7.30 2.45
CA ARG A 81 -0.93 8.57 2.27
C ARG A 81 -1.31 9.11 3.65
N ASP A 82 -0.88 10.33 3.94
CA ASP A 82 -1.19 10.99 5.21
C ASP A 82 -2.71 10.98 5.48
N ASN A 83 -3.08 10.69 6.73
CA ASN A 83 -4.46 10.57 7.21
C ASN A 83 -5.29 9.40 6.63
N PHE A 84 -4.69 8.57 5.79
CA PHE A 84 -5.28 7.30 5.37
C PHE A 84 -4.57 6.18 6.15
N THR A 85 -5.29 5.51 7.06
CA THR A 85 -4.77 4.34 7.79
C THR A 85 -4.33 3.24 6.84
N GLU A 86 -5.09 3.09 5.75
CA GLU A 86 -4.85 2.17 4.66
C GLU A 86 -5.11 2.89 3.34
N ALA A 87 -4.21 2.74 2.36
CA ALA A 87 -4.35 3.42 1.07
C ALA A 87 -3.91 2.54 -0.10
N TRP A 88 -4.73 2.53 -1.15
CA TRP A 88 -4.48 1.77 -2.36
C TRP A 88 -4.62 2.64 -3.60
N LYS A 89 -3.58 2.72 -4.41
CA LYS A 89 -3.60 3.42 -5.70
C LYS A 89 -4.13 2.49 -6.77
N GLY A 90 -5.25 2.86 -7.38
CA GLY A 90 -5.86 2.13 -8.51
C GLY A 90 -5.19 2.44 -9.85
N PRO A 91 -5.52 1.68 -10.91
CA PRO A 91 -4.98 1.91 -12.26
C PRO A 91 -5.36 3.28 -12.84
N GLU A 92 -6.44 3.89 -12.35
CA GLU A 92 -6.87 5.24 -12.69
C GLU A 92 -6.03 6.35 -12.03
N GLY A 93 -5.04 5.98 -11.21
CA GLY A 93 -4.18 6.92 -10.48
C GLY A 93 -4.77 7.43 -9.16
N MET A 94 -6.05 7.13 -8.89
CA MET A 94 -6.74 7.54 -7.66
C MET A 94 -6.31 6.68 -6.47
N ILE A 95 -6.14 7.32 -5.32
CA ILE A 95 -5.79 6.67 -4.05
C ILE A 95 -7.07 6.49 -3.24
N TRP A 96 -7.44 5.24 -3.01
CA TRP A 96 -8.61 4.86 -2.23
C TRP A 96 -8.25 4.64 -0.78
N ASN A 97 -9.06 5.20 0.11
CA ASN A 97 -8.98 4.92 1.53
C ASN A 97 -9.50 3.49 1.80
N GLY A 98 -8.65 2.65 2.41
CA GLY A 98 -8.94 1.28 2.80
C GLY A 98 -9.54 1.13 4.20
N ASP A 99 -9.75 2.23 4.94
CA ASP A 99 -10.33 2.22 6.28
C ASP A 99 -11.68 1.51 6.26
N ASN A 100 -11.82 0.56 7.19
CA ASN A 100 -13.03 -0.24 7.34
C ASN A 100 -13.95 0.32 8.43
N SER A 101 -13.98 1.64 8.58
CA SER A 101 -14.81 2.33 9.56
C SER A 101 -16.26 1.85 9.48
N THR A 102 -16.80 1.50 10.65
CA THR A 102 -18.20 1.10 10.78
C THR A 102 -19.13 2.31 10.93
N ALA A 103 -18.58 3.52 11.01
CA ALA A 103 -19.34 4.75 11.18
C ALA A 103 -20.23 5.03 9.95
N ALA A 104 -21.40 5.60 10.24
CA ALA A 104 -22.36 6.06 9.25
C ALA A 104 -22.62 7.55 9.46
N TYR A 105 -22.81 8.26 8.36
CA TYR A 105 -22.82 9.71 8.26
C TYR A 105 -24.04 10.14 7.45
N LYS A 106 -24.58 11.32 7.75
CA LYS A 106 -25.40 12.03 6.75
C LYS A 106 -24.52 12.43 5.58
N HIS A 107 -25.14 12.74 4.45
CA HIS A 107 -24.41 13.00 3.22
C HIS A 107 -23.37 14.14 3.35
N GLN A 108 -23.75 15.27 3.97
CA GLN A 108 -22.81 16.38 4.19
C GLN A 108 -21.67 16.00 5.14
N ASP A 109 -21.99 15.30 6.23
CA ASP A 109 -20.98 14.84 7.20
C ASP A 109 -19.98 13.87 6.56
N ALA A 110 -20.41 13.07 5.57
CA ALA A 110 -19.53 12.18 4.79
C ALA A 110 -18.56 12.97 3.91
N ILE A 111 -19.02 14.08 3.29
CA ILE A 111 -18.17 15.00 2.53
C ILE A 111 -17.13 15.62 3.47
N ASP A 112 -17.57 16.16 4.60
CA ASP A 112 -16.71 16.85 5.55
C ASP A 112 -15.69 15.89 6.18
N PHE A 113 -16.10 14.65 6.47
CA PHE A 113 -15.23 13.58 6.93
C PHE A 113 -14.09 13.29 5.93
N CYS A 114 -14.41 13.17 4.65
CA CYS A 114 -13.39 12.91 3.64
C CYS A 114 -12.46 14.10 3.42
N ASN A 115 -12.99 15.33 3.43
CA ASN A 115 -12.18 16.55 3.36
C ASN A 115 -11.20 16.65 4.54
N LYS A 116 -11.65 16.34 5.76
CA LYS A 116 -10.80 16.32 6.96
C LYS A 116 -9.67 15.29 6.87
N LYS A 117 -9.87 14.19 6.15
CA LYS A 117 -8.83 13.18 5.87
C LYS A 117 -7.91 13.56 4.70
N GLY A 118 -8.02 14.78 4.15
CA GLY A 118 -7.20 15.21 3.00
C GLY A 118 -7.54 14.48 1.70
N GLY A 119 -8.76 13.95 1.59
CA GLY A 119 -9.33 13.37 0.39
C GLY A 119 -10.67 14.03 0.05
N VAL A 120 -11.47 13.35 -0.77
CA VAL A 120 -12.81 13.77 -1.18
C VAL A 120 -13.76 12.58 -1.14
N LEU A 121 -15.07 12.88 -1.04
CA LEU A 121 -16.10 11.86 -1.22
C LEU A 121 -16.23 11.54 -2.72
N PRO A 122 -16.08 10.27 -3.14
CA PRO A 122 -16.14 9.84 -4.53
C PRO A 122 -17.43 10.24 -5.22
N SER A 123 -17.34 10.65 -6.48
CA SER A 123 -18.54 10.78 -7.32
C SER A 123 -19.13 9.41 -7.65
N LYS A 124 -20.35 9.41 -8.16
CA LYS A 124 -20.98 8.22 -8.75
C LYS A 124 -20.08 7.60 -9.82
N GLU A 125 -19.49 8.42 -10.68
CA GLU A 125 -18.65 7.99 -11.79
C GLU A 125 -17.34 7.36 -11.27
N ASP A 126 -16.77 7.90 -10.18
CA ASP A 126 -15.56 7.35 -9.55
C ASP A 126 -15.85 5.97 -8.93
N LEU A 127 -16.99 5.81 -8.26
CA LEU A 127 -17.41 4.52 -7.69
C LEU A 127 -17.65 3.48 -8.79
N GLN A 128 -18.31 3.87 -9.88
CA GLN A 128 -18.53 3.00 -11.03
C GLN A 128 -17.21 2.56 -11.69
N LYS A 129 -16.24 3.46 -11.82
CA LYS A 129 -14.90 3.13 -12.32
C LYS A 129 -14.16 2.20 -11.35
N GLY A 130 -14.20 2.47 -10.05
CA GLY A 130 -13.63 1.61 -9.02
C GLY A 130 -14.22 0.19 -9.07
N GLU A 131 -15.54 0.08 -9.19
CA GLU A 131 -16.23 -1.20 -9.39
C GLU A 131 -15.79 -1.89 -10.68
N ALA A 132 -15.72 -1.18 -11.81
CA ALA A 132 -15.25 -1.72 -13.07
C ALA A 132 -13.81 -2.27 -12.98
N ASN A 133 -12.99 -1.72 -12.09
CA ASN A 133 -11.63 -2.17 -11.79
C ASN A 133 -11.56 -3.23 -10.68
N GLY A 134 -12.67 -3.56 -10.03
CA GLY A 134 -12.70 -4.58 -8.97
C GLY A 134 -12.12 -4.10 -7.65
N PHE A 135 -12.19 -2.80 -7.36
CA PHE A 135 -11.63 -2.21 -6.15
C PHE A 135 -12.13 -2.84 -4.83
N ARG A 136 -13.28 -3.54 -4.84
CA ARG A 136 -13.80 -4.28 -3.67
C ARG A 136 -12.97 -5.49 -3.26
N GLU A 137 -12.20 -6.07 -4.17
CA GLU A 137 -11.24 -7.11 -3.82
C GLU A 137 -10.10 -6.54 -2.98
N VAL A 138 -9.83 -5.25 -3.11
CA VAL A 138 -8.72 -4.54 -2.47
C VAL A 138 -9.18 -3.80 -1.22
N LEU A 139 -10.36 -3.21 -1.29
CA LEU A 139 -10.93 -2.35 -0.28
C LEU A 139 -11.96 -3.15 0.52
N ARG A 140 -11.66 -3.39 1.81
CA ARG A 140 -12.64 -3.97 2.73
C ARG A 140 -13.89 -3.09 2.77
N MET A 141 -14.98 -3.61 2.21
CA MET A 141 -16.29 -2.97 2.31
C MET A 141 -17.12 -3.67 3.37
N ASN A 142 -17.57 -2.90 4.36
CA ASN A 142 -18.58 -3.36 5.29
C ASN A 142 -19.94 -3.40 4.59
N TYR A 143 -20.79 -4.35 4.98
CA TYR A 143 -22.17 -4.40 4.52
C TYR A 143 -22.88 -3.05 4.73
N GLY A 144 -23.76 -2.71 3.78
CA GLY A 144 -24.55 -1.47 3.77
C GLY A 144 -24.33 -0.63 2.51
N PHE A 145 -24.58 0.67 2.65
CA PHE A 145 -24.47 1.64 1.56
C PHE A 145 -23.34 2.62 1.81
N TYR A 146 -22.70 3.07 0.73
CA TYR A 146 -21.66 4.07 0.72
C TYR A 146 -22.13 5.30 -0.05
N TRP A 147 -22.00 6.49 0.55
CA TRP A 147 -22.33 7.74 -0.12
C TRP A 147 -21.43 8.00 -1.32
N SER A 148 -22.02 8.58 -2.37
CA SER A 148 -21.29 9.34 -3.39
C SER A 148 -21.49 10.84 -3.16
N SER A 149 -20.61 11.67 -3.72
CA SER A 149 -20.78 13.13 -3.75
C SER A 149 -21.79 13.60 -4.80
N THR A 150 -22.25 12.73 -5.71
CA THR A 150 -23.17 13.09 -6.79
C THR A 150 -24.61 13.20 -6.28
N LEU A 151 -25.18 14.40 -6.40
CA LEU A 151 -26.59 14.67 -6.13
C LEU A 151 -27.48 14.17 -7.28
N VAL A 152 -28.77 13.99 -6.99
CA VAL A 152 -29.77 13.67 -8.01
C VAL A 152 -30.13 14.92 -8.81
N GLU A 153 -30.23 14.78 -10.12
CA GLU A 153 -30.72 15.85 -10.99
C GLU A 153 -32.11 16.29 -10.54
N ASN A 154 -32.30 17.59 -10.35
CA ASN A 154 -33.55 18.20 -9.89
C ASN A 154 -34.03 17.79 -8.48
N ASP A 155 -33.20 17.12 -7.67
CA ASP A 155 -33.53 16.81 -6.26
C ASP A 155 -32.28 16.92 -5.36
N ALA A 156 -32.01 18.15 -4.89
CA ALA A 156 -30.90 18.45 -3.99
C ALA A 156 -31.00 17.81 -2.59
N ASN A 157 -32.15 17.21 -2.27
CA ASN A 157 -32.35 16.48 -1.02
C ASN A 157 -31.94 15.01 -1.12
N LYS A 158 -31.58 14.53 -2.32
CA LYS A 158 -31.13 13.16 -2.56
C LYS A 158 -29.73 13.11 -3.16
N ALA A 159 -29.02 12.04 -2.82
CA ALA A 159 -27.71 11.73 -3.39
C ALA A 159 -27.64 10.26 -3.80
N HIS A 160 -26.78 9.98 -4.77
CA HIS A 160 -26.49 8.60 -5.16
C HIS A 160 -25.66 7.90 -4.08
N ASN A 161 -25.87 6.60 -3.93
CA ASN A 161 -25.11 5.74 -3.03
C ASN A 161 -24.87 4.38 -3.71
N MET A 162 -23.85 3.68 -3.24
CA MET A 162 -23.44 2.37 -3.76
C MET A 162 -23.66 1.30 -2.69
N GLN A 163 -24.24 0.17 -3.08
CA GLN A 163 -24.42 -0.96 -2.19
C GLN A 163 -23.14 -1.81 -2.13
N ALA A 164 -22.69 -2.11 -0.91
CA ALA A 164 -21.42 -2.82 -0.69
C ALA A 164 -21.43 -4.27 -1.22
N SER A 165 -22.58 -4.95 -1.17
CA SER A 165 -22.69 -6.38 -1.50
C SER A 165 -22.46 -6.67 -2.98
N ASP A 166 -22.94 -5.81 -3.87
CA ASP A 166 -22.90 -6.04 -5.33
C ASP A 166 -22.25 -4.88 -6.10
N GLY A 167 -21.95 -3.75 -5.44
CA GLY A 167 -21.30 -2.61 -6.07
C GLY A 167 -22.26 -1.81 -6.94
N LEU A 168 -23.56 -2.13 -6.89
CA LEU A 168 -24.54 -1.44 -7.70
C LEU A 168 -24.80 -0.06 -7.11
N MET A 169 -24.83 0.93 -7.99
CA MET A 169 -25.40 2.23 -7.65
C MET A 169 -26.90 2.02 -7.44
N THR A 170 -27.37 2.31 -6.23
CA THR A 170 -28.76 2.05 -5.87
C THR A 170 -29.64 3.26 -6.16
N PHE A 171 -30.93 3.12 -5.82
CA PHE A 171 -31.87 4.22 -5.84
C PHE A 171 -31.35 5.39 -5.00
N PRO A 172 -31.43 6.63 -5.52
CA PRO A 172 -31.00 7.77 -4.75
C PRO A 172 -31.75 7.89 -3.43
N SER A 173 -31.01 8.24 -2.39
CA SER A 173 -31.53 8.25 -1.03
C SER A 173 -31.55 9.68 -0.46
N PRO A 174 -32.52 9.98 0.41
CA PRO A 174 -32.51 11.20 1.21
C PRO A 174 -31.18 11.41 1.93
N ARG A 175 -30.62 12.62 1.81
CA ARG A 175 -29.31 13.00 2.36
C ARG A 175 -29.19 12.92 3.88
N HIS A 176 -30.32 12.81 4.60
CA HIS A 176 -30.34 12.66 6.04
C HIS A 176 -30.19 11.21 6.52
N TYR A 177 -30.21 10.22 5.62
CA TYR A 177 -29.98 8.83 6.00
C TYR A 177 -28.52 8.56 6.35
N PRO A 178 -28.27 7.69 7.35
CA PRO A 178 -26.91 7.37 7.77
C PRO A 178 -26.30 6.29 6.88
N TYR A 179 -25.37 6.65 6.00
CA TYR A 179 -24.58 5.71 5.20
C TYR A 179 -23.08 5.90 5.40
N ARG A 180 -22.29 4.93 4.94
CA ARG A 180 -20.84 4.92 5.13
C ARG A 180 -20.17 5.91 4.18
N ALA A 181 -18.99 6.38 4.56
CA ALA A 181 -18.12 7.18 3.69
C ALA A 181 -16.90 6.35 3.30
N ARG A 182 -16.53 6.40 2.02
CA ARG A 182 -15.22 5.95 1.56
C ARG A 182 -14.57 7.13 0.87
N CYS A 183 -13.33 7.44 1.22
CA CYS A 183 -12.66 8.63 0.70
C CYS A 183 -11.68 8.26 -0.41
N MET A 184 -11.43 9.21 -1.30
CA MET A 184 -10.43 9.08 -2.35
C MET A 184 -9.55 10.33 -2.44
N ALA A 185 -8.35 10.21 -2.99
CA ALA A 185 -7.43 11.31 -3.25
C ALA A 185 -6.80 11.17 -4.64
N LYS A 186 -6.31 12.30 -5.19
CA LYS A 186 -5.48 12.35 -6.39
C LYS A 186 -4.00 12.34 -6.02
#